data_AF-A0A351YXF7-F1
#
_entry.id   AF-A0A351YXF7-F1
#
_cell.length_a   1.000
_cell.length_b   1.000
_cell.length_c   1.000
_cell.angle_alpha   90.00
_cell.angle_beta   90.00
_cell.angle_gamma   90.00
#
_symmetry.space_group_name_H-M   'P 1'
#
loop_
_entity.id
_entity.type
_entity.pdbx_description
1 polymer ?
#
loop_
_entity_poly.entity_id
_entity_poly.type
_entity_poly.pdbx_seq_one_letter_code
_entity_poly.pdbx_strand_id
1 'polypeptide(L)'
;MFMPKIIDFSAPEDEFESILDMEDEMEFQPAPELDMPFSKKLLDELNTVGFKVFVEYYKDFSDPDSDEAYIMQLMSAKETYEESACQEKIAAAKSIIAQGLGREALQIILCSNKVDSKTVQLAEILLQEE
;
A
#
# COMPACT_ATOMS: atom_id res chain seq x y z
N MET A 1 -63.23 -34.94 6.44
CA MET A 1 -63.47 -33.58 6.95
C MET A 1 -62.12 -33.02 7.37
N PHE A 2 -61.46 -32.28 6.48
CA PHE A 2 -60.14 -31.70 6.74
C PHE A 2 -60.33 -30.28 7.26
N MET A 3 -59.87 -30.04 8.48
CA MET A 3 -59.47 -28.71 8.96
C MET A 3 -58.16 -28.87 9.73
N PRO A 4 -57.06 -28.26 9.26
CA PRO A 4 -55.80 -28.25 10.01
C PRO A 4 -55.93 -27.30 11.21
N LYS A 5 -55.65 -27.81 12.41
CA LYS A 5 -55.52 -26.99 13.62
C LYS A 5 -54.13 -26.37 13.63
N ILE A 6 -54.14 -25.04 13.67
CA ILE A 6 -53.04 -24.16 14.03
C ILE A 6 -52.52 -24.60 15.40
N ILE A 7 -51.21 -24.78 15.53
CA ILE A 7 -50.55 -24.94 16.82
C ILE A 7 -49.48 -23.86 16.90
N ASP A 8 -49.60 -23.07 17.95
CA ASP A 8 -48.84 -21.88 18.30
C ASP A 8 -47.32 -22.11 18.31
N PHE A 9 -46.61 -21.19 17.66
CA PHE A 9 -45.19 -20.93 17.90
C PHE A 9 -45.05 -20.23 19.26
N SER A 10 -44.97 -21.01 20.33
CA SER A 10 -44.54 -20.53 21.64
C SER A 10 -43.15 -21.09 21.90
N ALA A 11 -42.14 -20.24 21.67
CA ALA A 11 -40.74 -20.55 21.90
C ALA A 11 -40.47 -20.68 23.41
N PRO A 12 -39.81 -21.75 23.87
CA PRO A 12 -39.04 -21.71 25.10
C PRO A 12 -37.65 -21.14 24.80
N GLU A 13 -37.41 -19.92 25.26
CA GLU A 13 -36.09 -19.30 25.41
C GLU A 13 -35.35 -19.98 26.56
N ASP A 14 -34.67 -21.09 26.33
CA ASP A 14 -33.77 -21.68 27.35
C ASP A 14 -32.87 -22.78 26.74
N GLU A 15 -32.02 -22.40 25.78
CA GLU A 15 -30.79 -23.14 25.47
C GLU A 15 -29.66 -22.13 25.10
N PHE A 16 -29.45 -21.14 25.97
CA PHE A 16 -28.16 -20.47 26.06
C PHE A 16 -27.36 -21.17 27.15
N GLU A 17 -26.51 -22.11 26.78
CA GLU A 17 -25.25 -22.48 27.46
C GLU A 17 -24.75 -23.80 26.86
N SER A 18 -23.94 -23.70 25.80
CA SER A 18 -22.90 -24.70 25.44
C SER A 18 -22.28 -24.42 24.05
N ILE A 19 -21.82 -23.19 23.79
CA ILE A 19 -20.84 -22.92 22.72
C ILE A 19 -19.82 -21.90 23.23
N LEU A 20 -19.29 -22.12 24.44
CA LEU A 20 -18.15 -21.38 24.99
C LEU A 20 -17.11 -22.35 25.56
N ASP A 21 -16.85 -23.42 24.80
CA ASP A 21 -15.73 -24.35 25.04
C ASP A 21 -15.13 -24.75 23.69
N MET A 22 -14.54 -23.78 23.02
CA MET A 22 -13.43 -23.99 22.10
C MET A 22 -12.72 -22.65 21.97
N GLU A 23 -12.00 -22.35 23.05
CA GLU A 23 -10.73 -21.64 23.01
C GLU A 23 -9.85 -22.33 21.96
N ASP A 24 -10.10 -22.09 20.69
CA ASP A 24 -9.04 -22.12 19.71
C ASP A 24 -8.51 -20.69 19.70
N GLU A 25 -7.51 -20.49 20.56
CA GLU A 25 -6.61 -19.36 20.51
C GLU A 25 -5.95 -19.33 19.12
N MET A 26 -6.70 -18.91 18.11
CA MET A 26 -6.11 -18.11 17.06
C MET A 26 -5.78 -16.79 17.74
N GLU A 27 -4.63 -16.79 18.41
CA GLU A 27 -3.80 -15.59 18.52
C GLU A 27 -3.82 -14.97 17.13
N PHE A 28 -4.67 -13.97 16.94
CA PHE A 28 -4.49 -13.02 15.87
C PHE A 28 -3.19 -12.34 16.27
N GLN A 29 -2.06 -12.95 15.92
CA GLN A 29 -0.80 -12.26 15.96
C GLN A 29 -1.08 -11.04 15.09
N PRO A 30 -1.13 -9.81 15.65
CA PRO A 30 -1.16 -8.65 14.78
C PRO A 30 0.03 -8.88 13.86
N ALA A 31 -0.24 -8.93 12.54
CA ALA A 31 0.77 -9.13 11.51
C ALA A 31 2.01 -8.38 11.99
N PRO A 32 3.17 -9.07 12.11
CA PRO A 32 4.28 -8.60 12.93
C PRO A 32 4.37 -7.12 12.72
N GLU A 33 4.18 -6.34 13.79
CA GLU A 33 4.50 -4.93 13.77
C GLU A 33 5.99 -4.93 13.42
N LEU A 34 6.27 -4.91 12.11
CA LEU A 34 7.52 -4.49 11.55
C LEU A 34 7.57 -3.09 12.08
N ASP A 35 8.25 -2.96 13.23
CA ASP A 35 8.76 -1.73 13.76
C ASP A 35 9.52 -1.15 12.58
N MET A 36 8.80 -0.37 11.78
CA MET A 36 9.25 0.18 10.54
C MET A 36 9.73 1.56 10.96
N PRO A 37 11.02 1.75 11.27
CA PRO A 37 11.57 3.06 11.51
C PRO A 37 11.73 3.76 10.16
N PHE A 38 10.68 3.75 9.33
CA PHE A 38 10.66 4.60 8.16
C PHE A 38 10.68 6.01 8.68
N SER A 39 11.76 6.72 8.37
CA SER A 39 11.89 8.09 8.80
C SER A 39 10.66 8.86 8.33
N LYS A 40 10.05 9.64 9.23
CA LYS A 40 8.91 10.49 8.86
C LYS A 40 9.21 11.33 7.61
N LYS A 41 10.47 11.75 7.47
CA LYS A 41 11.02 12.45 6.31
C LYS A 41 10.91 11.64 5.01
N LEU A 42 11.28 10.36 5.01
CA LEU A 42 11.15 9.48 3.84
C LEU A 42 9.69 9.35 3.40
N LEU A 43 8.77 9.20 4.37
CA LEU A 43 7.35 9.11 4.07
C LEU A 43 6.79 10.44 3.53
N ASP A 44 7.23 11.58 4.04
CA ASP A 44 6.86 12.91 3.54
C ASP A 44 7.40 13.14 2.11
N GLU A 45 8.65 12.77 1.84
CA GLU A 45 9.27 12.82 0.50
C GLU A 45 8.50 11.92 -0.48
N LEU A 46 8.18 10.68 -0.08
CA LEU A 46 7.39 9.76 -0.90
C LEU A 46 5.97 10.24 -1.16
N ASN A 47 5.31 10.87 -0.19
CA ASN A 47 4.00 11.47 -0.40
C ASN A 47 4.06 12.65 -1.37
N THR A 48 5.17 13.40 -1.36
CA THR A 48 5.41 14.50 -2.31
C THR A 48 5.53 13.97 -3.74
N VAL A 49 6.30 12.90 -3.94
CA VAL A 49 6.42 12.22 -5.25
C VAL A 49 5.08 11.60 -5.67
N GLY A 50 4.46 10.87 -4.74
CA GLY A 50 3.34 9.97 -4.94
C GLY A 50 3.83 8.54 -5.19
N PHE A 51 3.28 7.58 -4.44
CA PHE A 51 3.71 6.17 -4.48
C PHE A 51 3.71 5.56 -5.89
N LYS A 52 2.65 5.81 -6.67
CA LYS A 52 2.54 5.33 -8.05
C LYS A 52 3.60 5.92 -8.97
N VAL A 53 3.85 7.23 -8.88
CA VAL A 53 4.87 7.91 -9.69
C VAL A 53 6.26 7.41 -9.32
N PHE A 54 6.54 7.23 -8.03
CA PHE A 54 7.82 6.73 -7.57
C PHE A 54 8.14 5.34 -8.16
N VAL A 55 7.17 4.41 -8.15
CA VAL A 55 7.35 3.07 -8.71
C VAL A 55 7.43 3.08 -10.24
N GLU A 56 6.55 3.82 -10.92
CA GLU A 56 6.50 3.84 -12.39
C GLU A 56 7.79 4.38 -13.02
N TYR A 57 8.42 5.36 -12.38
CA TYR A 57 9.63 6.02 -12.88
C TYR A 57 10.87 5.66 -12.04
N TYR A 58 10.80 4.61 -11.21
CA TYR A 58 11.89 4.21 -10.31
C TYR A 58 13.21 4.01 -11.04
N LYS A 59 13.16 3.33 -12.19
CA LYS A 59 14.35 3.08 -13.02
C LYS A 59 14.93 4.37 -13.57
N ASP A 60 14.09 5.31 -14.02
CA ASP A 60 14.54 6.61 -14.50
C ASP A 60 15.12 7.48 -13.36
N PHE A 61 14.63 7.35 -12.13
CA PHE A 61 15.20 8.03 -10.96
C PHE A 61 16.50 7.40 -10.48
N SER A 62 16.64 6.08 -10.65
CA SER A 62 17.83 5.30 -10.25
C SER A 62 18.96 5.39 -11.26
N ASP A 63 18.65 5.66 -12.52
CA ASP A 63 19.63 5.81 -13.59
C ASP A 63 20.37 7.16 -13.49
N PRO A 64 21.70 7.17 -13.25
CA PRO A 64 22.48 8.40 -13.19
C PRO A 64 22.58 9.14 -14.53
N ASP A 65 22.35 8.45 -15.66
CA ASP A 65 22.39 9.04 -17.00
C ASP A 65 21.04 9.69 -17.37
N SER A 66 19.99 9.47 -16.57
CA SER A 66 18.66 10.03 -16.80
C SER A 66 18.58 11.49 -16.35
N ASP A 67 18.52 12.37 -17.35
CA ASP A 67 18.37 13.81 -17.14
C ASP A 67 16.99 14.18 -16.58
N GLU A 68 16.95 15.16 -15.68
CA GLU A 68 15.70 15.66 -15.09
C GLU A 68 14.75 16.21 -16.15
N ALA A 69 15.29 16.85 -17.19
CA ALA A 69 14.49 17.35 -18.31
C ALA A 69 13.78 16.22 -19.07
N TYR A 70 14.43 15.06 -19.22
CA TYR A 70 13.84 13.89 -19.86
C TYR A 70 12.72 13.29 -19.02
N ILE A 71 12.95 13.11 -17.72
CA ILE A 71 11.93 12.59 -16.79
C ILE A 71 10.73 13.55 -16.70
N MET A 72 10.98 14.85 -16.69
CA MET A 72 9.93 15.88 -16.69
C MET A 72 9.10 15.84 -17.98
N GLN A 73 9.74 15.61 -19.13
CA GLN A 73 9.03 15.43 -20.39
C GLN A 73 8.16 14.17 -20.38
N LEU A 74 8.65 13.06 -19.80
CA LEU A 74 7.86 11.84 -19.64
C LEU A 74 6.64 12.06 -18.72
N MET A 75 6.86 12.69 -17.56
CA MET A 75 5.81 12.95 -16.58
C MET A 75 4.74 13.92 -17.10
N SER A 76 5.15 15.00 -17.78
CA SER A 76 4.22 15.96 -18.38
C SER A 76 3.41 15.33 -19.52
N ALA A 77 4.01 14.46 -20.33
CA ALA A 77 3.32 13.76 -21.41
C ALA A 77 2.29 12.73 -20.91
N LYS A 78 2.54 12.08 -19.78
CA LYS A 78 1.70 10.98 -19.27
C LYS A 78 0.65 11.42 -18.25
N GLU A 79 0.99 12.34 -17.35
CA GLU A 79 0.16 12.68 -16.19
C GLU A 79 -0.32 14.14 -16.16
N THR A 80 0.06 14.97 -17.16
CA THR A 80 -0.39 16.37 -17.31
C THR A 80 -0.14 17.23 -16.06
N TYR A 81 0.94 16.94 -15.32
CA TYR A 81 1.36 17.75 -14.18
C TYR A 81 1.89 19.11 -14.65
N GLU A 82 1.76 20.13 -13.79
CA GLU A 82 2.45 21.39 -13.94
C GLU A 82 3.97 21.17 -13.81
N GLU A 83 4.78 21.91 -14.58
CA GLU A 83 6.24 21.75 -14.61
C GLU A 83 6.89 21.90 -13.22
N SER A 84 6.38 22.83 -12.41
CA SER A 84 6.78 23.06 -11.02
C SER A 84 6.56 21.81 -10.15
N ALA A 85 5.39 21.19 -10.27
CA ALA A 85 5.07 19.96 -9.55
C ALA A 85 5.93 18.78 -10.03
N CYS A 86 6.23 18.68 -11.33
CA CYS A 86 7.18 17.69 -11.84
C CYS A 86 8.57 17.87 -11.23
N GLN A 87 9.08 19.10 -11.19
CA GLN A 87 10.39 19.40 -10.60
C GLN A 87 10.47 18.97 -9.13
N GLU A 88 9.48 19.33 -8.32
CA GLU A 88 9.44 18.95 -6.90
C GLU A 88 9.43 17.43 -6.72
N LYS A 89 8.63 16.72 -7.52
CA LYS A 89 8.56 15.25 -7.49
C LYS A 89 9.88 14.60 -7.92
N ILE A 90 10.51 15.08 -8.99
CA ILE A 90 11.78 14.54 -9.47
C ILE A 90 12.88 14.78 -8.44
N ALA A 91 12.96 15.99 -7.87
CA ALA A 91 13.94 16.33 -6.85
C ALA A 91 13.79 15.47 -5.59
N ALA A 92 12.56 15.27 -5.11
CA ALA A 92 12.28 14.41 -3.97
C ALA A 92 12.64 12.94 -4.26
N ALA A 93 12.26 12.41 -5.44
CA ALA A 93 12.56 11.05 -5.83
C ALA A 93 14.07 10.81 -5.95
N LYS A 94 14.80 11.69 -6.65
CA LYS A 94 16.26 11.61 -6.76
C LYS A 94 16.95 11.76 -5.40
N SER A 95 16.42 12.57 -4.50
CA SER A 95 16.92 12.69 -3.12
C SER A 95 16.79 11.37 -2.34
N ILE A 96 15.67 10.66 -2.46
CA ILE A 96 15.46 9.35 -1.82
C ILE A 96 16.50 8.34 -2.34
N ILE A 97 16.68 8.27 -3.67
CA ILE A 97 17.65 7.37 -4.30
C ILE A 97 19.09 7.74 -3.89
N ALA A 98 19.45 9.02 -3.90
CA ALA A 98 20.78 9.50 -3.54
C ALA A 98 21.13 9.20 -2.06
N GLN A 99 20.13 9.12 -1.18
CA GLN A 99 20.30 8.71 0.22
C GLN A 99 20.39 7.17 0.39
N GLY A 100 20.22 6.39 -0.68
CA GLY A 100 20.21 4.92 -0.63
C GLY A 100 18.91 4.34 -0.04
N LEU A 101 17.84 5.14 0.03
CA LEU A 101 16.57 4.76 0.66
C LEU A 101 15.56 4.19 -0.36
N GLY A 102 16.01 3.85 -1.58
CA GLY A 102 15.16 3.34 -2.67
C GLY A 102 14.43 2.04 -2.30
N ARG A 103 15.17 1.05 -1.81
CA ARG A 103 14.62 -0.20 -1.27
C ARG A 103 13.58 0.02 -0.16
N GLU A 104 13.90 0.87 0.80
CA GLU A 104 13.01 1.16 1.95
C GLU A 104 11.74 1.87 1.47
N ALA A 105 11.87 2.76 0.50
CA ALA A 105 10.76 3.40 -0.15
C ALA A 105 9.83 2.40 -0.86
N LEU A 106 10.38 1.42 -1.56
CA LEU A 106 9.59 0.34 -2.18
C LEU A 106 8.89 -0.52 -1.11
N GLN A 107 9.54 -0.83 0.01
CA GLN A 107 8.91 -1.56 1.12
C GLN A 107 7.73 -0.79 1.73
N ILE A 108 7.85 0.53 1.92
CA ILE A 108 6.74 1.38 2.37
C ILE A 108 5.54 1.25 1.43
N ILE A 109 5.81 1.27 0.12
CA ILE A 109 4.76 1.21 -0.91
C ILE A 109 4.06 -0.15 -0.91
N LEU A 110 4.81 -1.24 -0.73
CA LEU A 110 4.26 -2.59 -0.61
C LEU A 110 3.34 -2.76 0.61
N CYS A 111 3.69 -2.13 1.73
CA CYS A 111 2.89 -2.16 2.95
C CYS A 111 1.74 -1.14 2.97
N SER A 112 1.65 -0.27 1.96
CA SER A 112 0.65 0.78 1.90
C SER A 112 -0.67 0.27 1.31
N ASN A 113 -1.75 0.34 2.10
CA ASN A 113 -3.11 0.00 1.65
C ASN A 113 -3.71 1.03 0.66
N LYS A 114 -2.99 2.13 0.37
CA LYS A 114 -3.49 3.24 -0.47
C LYS A 114 -3.12 3.11 -1.95
N VAL A 115 -2.45 2.02 -2.34
CA VAL A 115 -1.87 1.86 -3.67
C VAL A 115 -2.59 0.76 -4.44
N ASP A 116 -2.71 0.93 -5.75
CA ASP A 116 -3.33 -0.07 -6.60
C ASP A 116 -2.48 -1.33 -6.73
N SER A 117 -3.13 -2.47 -6.98
CA SER A 117 -2.46 -3.77 -7.06
C SER A 117 -1.37 -3.84 -8.14
N LYS A 118 -1.47 -3.04 -9.22
CA LYS A 118 -0.43 -3.01 -10.26
C LYS A 118 0.83 -2.34 -9.75
N THR A 119 0.68 -1.21 -9.07
CA THR A 119 1.82 -0.52 -8.44
C THR A 119 2.49 -1.40 -7.39
N VAL A 120 1.73 -2.14 -6.57
CA VAL A 120 2.30 -3.10 -5.61
C VAL A 120 3.11 -4.19 -6.31
N GLN A 121 2.55 -4.82 -7.36
CA GLN A 121 3.28 -5.83 -8.13
C GLN A 121 4.56 -5.29 -8.78
N LEU A 122 4.52 -4.06 -9.32
CA LEU A 122 5.70 -3.42 -9.88
C LEU A 122 6.76 -3.14 -8.82
N ALA A 123 6.36 -2.67 -7.64
CA ALA A 123 7.29 -2.45 -6.52
C ALA A 123 7.94 -3.76 -6.05
N GLU A 124 7.19 -4.87 -6.03
CA GLU A 124 7.71 -6.22 -5.73
C GLU A 124 8.77 -6.66 -6.74
N ILE A 125 8.53 -6.45 -8.04
CA ILE A 125 9.48 -6.78 -9.10
C ILE A 125 10.76 -5.94 -8.95
N LEU A 126 10.61 -4.62 -8.75
CA LEU A 126 11.76 -3.72 -8.59
C LEU A 126 12.61 -4.08 -7.38
N LEU A 127 11.99 -4.47 -6.27
CA LEU A 127 12.69 -4.88 -5.05
C LEU A 127 13.46 -6.21 -5.21
N GLN A 128 13.11 -7.03 -6.20
CA GLN A 128 13.87 -8.23 -6.57
C GLN A 128 15.03 -7.93 -7.53
N GLU A 129 14.97 -6.81 -8.25
CA GLU A 129 16.00 -6.37 -9.21
C GLU A 129 17.11 -5.51 -8.55
N GLU A 130 16.87 -4.97 -7.35
CA GLU A 130 17.79 -4.14 -6.54
C GLU A 130 18.71 -4.95 -5.61
#